data_AF-A0A528U1R4-F1
#
_entry.id   AF-A0A528U1R4-F1
#
_cell.length_a   1.000
_cell.length_b   1.000
_cell.length_c   1.000
_cell.angle_alpha   90.00
_cell.angle_beta   90.00
_cell.angle_gamma   90.00
#
_symmetry.space_group_name_H-M   'P 1'
#
loop_
_entity.id
_entity.type
_entity.pdbx_description
1 polymer ?
#
loop_
_entity_poly.entity_id
_entity_poly.type
_entity_poly.pdbx_seq_one_letter_code
_entity_poly.pdbx_strand_id
1 'polypeptide(L)'
;GMERRQAEAFRDLERGQFMALGPALSRRPLGLRIGPTDTSPRNGTPRLMPLPEAALEDARAIILAAPPPETVRPQRRSSPDLLDQLMAAKSAALAIRPERVDRVLRAVLAQPDAGFRVIGVLYQEFVVRCRIEGLASVVPDLPAFRRMLTRARAGLGSDMAGDDAWQDVSARASLLPEDMQGVFMMIARAAKEGWPCPSDAAIARAYGSHSLRRARRLLTYIEEQGLIVCQLDGLGRRVVTLVELAWATAPGDPNAEEAEQGSLAV
;
A
#
# COMPACT_ATOMS: atom_id res chain seq x y z
N GLY A 1 -11.02 -18.84 -40.21
CA GLY A 1 -12.44 -18.46 -40.33
C GLY A 1 -13.28 -19.71 -40.12
N MET A 2 -14.41 -19.60 -39.42
CA MET A 2 -15.29 -20.75 -39.16
C MET A 2 -16.03 -21.17 -40.44
N GLU A 3 -16.30 -22.48 -40.58
CA GLU A 3 -17.04 -23.01 -41.73
C GLU A 3 -18.51 -22.55 -41.70
N ARG A 4 -19.12 -22.35 -42.87
CA ARG A 4 -20.48 -21.80 -43.00
C ARG A 4 -21.56 -22.61 -42.26
N ARG A 5 -21.41 -23.95 -42.21
CA ARG A 5 -22.29 -24.84 -41.42
C ARG A 5 -22.14 -24.65 -39.91
N GLN A 6 -20.92 -24.31 -39.45
CA GLN A 6 -20.67 -24.03 -38.03
C GLN A 6 -21.29 -22.68 -37.64
N ALA A 7 -21.32 -21.71 -38.56
CA ALA A 7 -21.95 -20.41 -38.37
C ALA A 7 -23.49 -20.49 -38.24
N GLU A 8 -24.13 -21.45 -38.91
CA GLU A 8 -25.59 -21.68 -38.85
C GLU A 8 -26.01 -22.25 -37.48
N ALA A 9 -25.20 -23.10 -36.85
CA ALA A 9 -25.46 -23.68 -35.53
C ALA A 9 -25.53 -22.65 -34.37
N PHE A 10 -25.04 -21.42 -34.58
CA PHE A 10 -25.18 -20.33 -33.61
C PHE A 10 -26.56 -19.67 -33.62
N ARG A 11 -27.30 -19.77 -34.73
CA ARG A 11 -28.58 -19.05 -34.89
C ARG A 11 -29.74 -19.76 -34.20
N ASP A 12 -29.69 -21.08 -34.11
CA ASP A 12 -30.80 -21.90 -33.61
C ASP A 12 -30.54 -22.48 -32.20
N LEU A 13 -29.87 -21.73 -31.32
CA LEU A 13 -29.63 -22.16 -29.93
C LEU A 13 -30.87 -21.96 -29.06
N GLU A 14 -31.39 -23.04 -28.49
CA GLU A 14 -32.48 -23.01 -27.52
C GLU A 14 -32.03 -22.41 -26.16
N ARG A 15 -32.98 -21.91 -25.37
CA ARG A 15 -32.70 -21.32 -24.05
C ARG A 15 -32.05 -22.35 -23.13
N GLY A 16 -30.83 -22.05 -22.66
CA GLY A 16 -30.02 -22.96 -21.84
C GLY A 16 -28.97 -23.75 -22.63
N GLN A 17 -28.92 -23.59 -23.96
CA GLN A 17 -27.88 -24.13 -24.83
C GLN A 17 -26.87 -23.04 -25.22
N PHE A 18 -25.59 -23.39 -25.24
CA PHE A 18 -24.48 -22.50 -25.53
C PHE A 18 -23.47 -23.19 -26.45
N MET A 19 -22.65 -22.42 -27.16
CA MET A 19 -21.54 -22.95 -27.93
C MET A 19 -20.22 -22.50 -27.29
N ALA A 20 -19.41 -23.45 -26.84
CA ALA A 20 -18.10 -23.19 -26.27
C ALA A 20 -17.11 -22.83 -27.38
N LEU A 21 -16.58 -21.61 -27.32
CA LEU A 21 -15.56 -21.13 -28.24
C LEU A 21 -14.28 -20.78 -27.47
N GLY A 22 -13.16 -21.34 -27.92
CA GLY A 22 -11.83 -20.96 -27.45
C GLY A 22 -11.11 -22.03 -26.62
N PRO A 23 -9.78 -21.93 -26.54
CA PRO A 23 -8.89 -22.99 -26.05
C PRO A 23 -9.05 -23.31 -24.56
N ALA A 24 -9.72 -22.45 -23.79
CA ALA A 24 -10.01 -22.70 -22.38
C ALA A 24 -11.01 -23.85 -22.17
N LEU A 25 -11.87 -24.13 -23.17
CA LEU A 25 -12.88 -25.19 -23.09
C LEU A 25 -12.69 -26.24 -24.20
N SER A 26 -12.41 -25.83 -25.44
CA SER A 26 -12.20 -26.77 -26.54
C SER A 26 -11.47 -26.17 -27.74
N ARG A 27 -10.74 -27.01 -28.49
CA ARG A 27 -10.03 -26.60 -29.72
C ARG A 27 -10.95 -26.52 -30.95
N ARG A 28 -12.17 -27.03 -30.85
CA ARG A 28 -13.22 -27.00 -31.90
C ARG A 28 -14.55 -26.60 -31.24
N PRO A 29 -15.42 -25.82 -31.90
CA PRO A 29 -16.70 -25.41 -31.33
C PRO A 29 -17.51 -26.61 -30.81
N LEU A 30 -17.95 -26.56 -29.55
CA LEU A 30 -18.69 -27.64 -28.90
C LEU A 30 -19.97 -27.11 -28.26
N GLY A 31 -21.10 -27.77 -28.55
CA GLY A 31 -22.40 -27.41 -27.97
C GLY A 31 -22.52 -27.88 -26.51
N LEU A 32 -22.96 -26.99 -25.63
CA LEU A 32 -23.12 -27.22 -24.19
C LEU A 32 -24.55 -26.92 -23.76
N ARG A 33 -25.11 -27.76 -22.87
CA ARG A 33 -26.38 -27.50 -22.20
C ARG A 33 -26.14 -27.26 -20.72
N ILE A 34 -26.64 -26.15 -20.18
CA ILE A 34 -26.60 -25.92 -18.73
C ILE A 34 -27.69 -26.80 -18.10
N GLY A 35 -27.30 -27.63 -17.14
CA GLY A 35 -28.22 -28.47 -16.37
C GLY A 35 -29.08 -27.64 -15.39
N PRO A 36 -29.93 -28.30 -14.58
CA PRO A 36 -30.69 -27.61 -13.54
C PRO A 36 -29.74 -26.92 -12.55
N THR A 37 -29.99 -25.65 -12.27
CA THR A 37 -29.20 -24.84 -11.33
C THR A 37 -30.07 -24.40 -10.16
N ASP A 38 -29.69 -24.78 -8.94
CA ASP A 38 -30.30 -24.24 -7.73
C ASP A 38 -29.62 -22.92 -7.35
N THR A 39 -30.41 -21.85 -7.29
CA THR A 39 -29.95 -20.55 -6.80
C THR A 39 -30.72 -20.20 -5.53
N SER A 40 -30.02 -19.93 -4.45
CA SER A 40 -30.60 -19.43 -3.19
C SER A 40 -30.12 -18.01 -2.91
N PRO A 41 -31.01 -17.11 -2.44
CA PRO A 41 -30.58 -15.79 -2.00
C PRO A 41 -29.82 -15.91 -0.67
N ARG A 42 -28.70 -15.20 -0.53
CA ARG A 42 -27.92 -15.18 0.73
C ARG A 42 -28.67 -14.52 1.89
N ASN A 43 -29.60 -13.61 1.58
CA ASN A 43 -30.40 -12.88 2.56
C ASN A 43 -31.89 -13.03 2.23
N GLY A 44 -32.73 -13.17 3.27
CA GLY A 44 -34.18 -13.35 3.11
C GLY A 44 -34.82 -12.18 2.35
N THR A 45 -35.72 -12.49 1.42
CA THR A 45 -36.52 -11.48 0.72
C THR A 45 -37.43 -10.78 1.74
N PRO A 46 -37.39 -9.45 1.88
CA PRO A 46 -38.25 -8.74 2.81
C PRO A 46 -39.71 -8.99 2.41
N ARG A 47 -40.47 -9.63 3.30
CA ARG A 47 -41.91 -9.83 3.13
C ARG A 47 -42.63 -8.68 3.80
N LEU A 48 -43.64 -8.15 3.12
CA LEU A 48 -44.59 -7.22 3.71
C LEU A 48 -45.34 -7.95 4.82
N MET A 49 -45.18 -7.51 6.06
CA MET A 49 -46.01 -7.99 7.16
C MET A 49 -47.44 -7.46 6.95
N PRO A 50 -48.47 -8.27 7.24
CA PRO A 50 -49.85 -7.80 7.20
C PRO A 50 -50.03 -6.62 8.17
N LEU A 51 -50.86 -5.66 7.77
CA LEU A 51 -51.19 -4.48 8.57
C LEU A 51 -51.79 -4.95 9.91
N PRO A 52 -51.28 -4.51 11.08
CA PRO A 52 -51.85 -4.90 12.35
C PRO A 52 -53.28 -4.33 12.45
N GLU A 53 -54.25 -5.22 12.65
CA GLU A 53 -55.65 -4.88 12.94
C GLU A 53 -55.74 -4.37 14.39
N ALA A 54 -55.22 -3.17 14.66
CA ALA A 54 -55.56 -2.48 15.89
C ALA A 54 -57.06 -2.15 15.82
N ALA A 55 -57.87 -2.72 16.72
CA ALA A 55 -59.29 -2.45 16.81
C ALA A 55 -59.50 -0.93 16.93
N LEU A 56 -60.13 -0.35 15.90
CA LEU A 56 -60.38 1.08 15.77
C LEU A 56 -61.39 1.61 16.82
N GLU A 57 -61.89 0.75 17.70
CA GLU A 57 -62.98 1.03 18.65
C GLU A 57 -62.58 2.14 19.64
N ASP A 58 -61.30 2.26 19.99
CA ASP A 58 -60.78 3.32 20.86
C ASP A 58 -60.05 4.45 20.12
N ALA A 59 -59.92 4.37 18.79
CA ALA A 59 -59.12 5.33 18.02
C ALA A 59 -59.66 6.78 18.17
N ARG A 60 -60.98 6.97 18.20
CA ARG A 60 -61.59 8.29 18.41
C ARG A 60 -61.33 8.84 19.81
N ALA A 61 -61.41 7.99 20.84
CA ALA A 61 -61.16 8.39 22.22
C ALA A 61 -59.69 8.77 22.43
N ILE A 62 -58.77 8.04 21.79
CA ILE A 62 -57.33 8.31 21.84
C ILE A 62 -56.96 9.58 21.06
N ILE A 63 -57.57 9.81 19.89
CA ILE A 63 -57.29 11.00 19.05
C ILE A 63 -57.83 12.29 19.69
N LEU A 64 -58.99 12.21 20.37
CA LEU A 64 -59.64 13.36 21.01
C LEU A 64 -59.23 13.54 22.48
N ALA A 65 -58.44 12.62 23.04
CA ALA A 65 -57.92 12.76 24.39
C ALA A 65 -57.04 14.01 24.48
N ALA A 66 -57.21 14.78 25.56
CA ALA A 66 -56.32 15.90 25.84
C ALA A 66 -54.87 15.37 25.88
N PRO A 67 -53.92 16.03 25.20
CA PRO A 67 -52.54 15.60 25.24
C PRO A 67 -52.08 15.57 26.71
N PRO A 68 -51.36 14.52 27.14
CA PRO A 68 -50.78 14.52 28.48
C PRO A 68 -49.95 15.80 28.66
N PRO A 69 -49.88 16.36 29.88
CA PRO A 69 -49.12 17.58 30.11
C PRO A 69 -47.72 17.40 29.55
N GLU A 70 -47.28 18.33 28.70
CA GLU A 70 -45.94 18.28 28.12
C GLU A 70 -44.96 18.13 29.27
N THR A 71 -44.35 16.95 29.36
CA THR A 71 -43.15 16.79 30.15
C THR A 71 -42.17 17.80 29.56
N VAL A 72 -41.78 18.79 30.37
CA VAL A 72 -40.77 19.78 29.99
C VAL A 72 -39.57 18.98 29.53
N ARG A 73 -39.42 18.82 28.21
CA ARG A 73 -38.26 18.13 27.66
C ARG A 73 -37.09 18.97 28.14
N PRO A 74 -36.10 18.38 28.84
CA PRO A 74 -34.92 19.15 29.22
C PRO A 74 -34.42 19.82 27.96
N GLN A 75 -34.37 21.16 28.00
CA GLN A 75 -33.92 21.96 26.87
C GLN A 75 -32.59 21.33 26.43
N ARG A 76 -32.49 20.88 25.16
CA ARG A 76 -31.23 20.38 24.63
C ARG A 76 -30.25 21.53 24.77
N ARG A 77 -29.46 21.52 25.85
CA ARG A 77 -28.27 22.34 25.96
C ARG A 77 -27.47 21.94 24.73
N SER A 78 -27.21 22.87 23.82
CA SER A 78 -26.16 22.68 22.84
C SER A 78 -24.93 22.34 23.66
N SER A 79 -24.47 21.10 23.65
CA SER A 79 -23.23 20.73 24.30
C SER A 79 -22.17 21.60 23.64
N PRO A 80 -21.60 22.60 24.34
CA PRO A 80 -20.38 23.19 23.83
C PRO A 80 -19.37 22.04 23.81
N ASP A 81 -18.56 21.98 22.75
CA ASP A 81 -17.45 21.03 22.62
C ASP A 81 -17.74 19.70 21.89
N LEU A 82 -18.97 19.33 21.46
CA LEU A 82 -19.12 18.12 20.61
C LEU A 82 -18.51 18.29 19.22
N LEU A 83 -18.62 19.50 18.64
CA LEU A 83 -18.01 19.78 17.35
C LEU A 83 -16.49 19.79 17.48
N ASP A 84 -15.96 20.41 18.53
CA ASP A 84 -14.52 20.46 18.80
C ASP A 84 -13.95 19.08 19.15
N GLN A 85 -14.67 18.26 19.94
CA GLN A 85 -14.33 16.86 20.18
C GLN A 85 -14.38 16.02 18.91
N LEU A 86 -15.36 16.25 18.02
CA LEU A 86 -15.45 15.55 16.74
C LEU A 86 -14.34 16.00 15.78
N MET A 87 -13.98 17.28 15.79
CA MET A 87 -12.86 17.82 15.02
C MET A 87 -11.52 17.31 15.54
N ALA A 88 -11.34 17.22 16.87
CA ALA A 88 -10.17 16.63 17.53
C ALA A 88 -10.08 15.11 17.29
N ALA A 89 -11.20 14.39 17.37
CA ALA A 89 -11.24 12.96 17.03
C ALA A 89 -10.96 12.72 15.55
N LYS A 90 -11.45 13.60 14.66
CA LYS A 90 -11.18 13.54 13.22
C LYS A 90 -9.72 13.86 12.92
N SER A 91 -9.12 14.85 13.57
CA SER A 91 -7.69 15.19 13.40
C SER A 91 -6.78 14.09 13.95
N ALA A 92 -7.09 13.54 15.14
CA ALA A 92 -6.41 12.38 15.70
C ALA A 92 -6.53 11.16 14.77
N ALA A 93 -7.72 10.86 14.25
CA ALA A 93 -7.91 9.81 13.26
C ALA A 93 -7.14 10.07 11.96
N LEU A 94 -6.99 11.34 11.55
CA LEU A 94 -6.21 11.74 10.38
C LEU A 94 -4.70 11.60 10.61
N ALA A 95 -4.22 11.78 11.84
CA ALA A 95 -2.83 11.59 12.25
C ALA A 95 -2.48 10.11 12.48
N ILE A 96 -3.40 9.29 12.99
CA ILE A 96 -3.22 7.84 13.15
C ILE A 96 -3.18 7.12 11.78
N ARG A 97 -3.86 7.66 10.77
CA ARG A 97 -3.91 7.08 9.41
C ARG A 97 -2.53 6.92 8.73
N PRO A 98 -1.66 7.94 8.62
CA PRO A 98 -0.35 7.79 7.99
C PRO A 98 0.53 6.77 8.72
N GLU A 99 0.55 6.77 10.06
CA GLU A 99 1.32 5.79 10.84
C GLU A 99 0.87 4.34 10.57
N ARG A 100 -0.45 4.13 10.45
CA ARG A 100 -1.02 2.82 10.11
C ARG A 100 -0.68 2.40 8.68
N VAL A 101 -0.69 3.33 7.73
CA VAL A 101 -0.27 3.06 6.34
C VAL A 101 1.22 2.69 6.29
N ASP A 102 2.08 3.41 7.01
CA ASP A 102 3.51 3.12 7.08
C ASP A 102 3.80 1.77 7.74
N ARG A 103 2.99 1.37 8.74
CA ARG A 103 3.07 0.04 9.34
C ARG A 103 2.75 -1.05 8.32
N VAL A 104 1.73 -0.86 7.48
CA VAL A 104 1.41 -1.80 6.39
C VAL A 104 2.56 -1.88 5.39
N LEU A 105 3.15 -0.74 5.00
CA LEU A 105 4.31 -0.70 4.10
C LEU A 105 5.50 -1.48 4.69
N ARG A 106 5.83 -1.27 5.97
CA ARG A 106 6.89 -2.02 6.66
C ARG A 106 6.60 -3.52 6.69
N ALA A 107 5.35 -3.92 6.94
CA ALA A 107 4.97 -5.33 6.92
C ALA A 107 5.05 -5.97 5.53
N VAL A 108 4.85 -5.19 4.45
CA VAL A 108 5.08 -5.67 3.07
C VAL A 108 6.58 -5.87 2.83
N LEU A 109 7.41 -4.91 3.27
CA LEU A 109 8.87 -4.94 3.10
C LEU A 109 9.59 -5.98 3.96
N ALA A 110 9.02 -6.35 5.11
CA ALA A 110 9.57 -7.39 6.00
C ALA A 110 9.55 -8.80 5.38
N GLN A 111 8.88 -9.00 4.24
CA GLN A 111 8.94 -10.27 3.54
C GLN A 111 10.31 -10.49 2.89
N PRO A 112 10.88 -11.71 2.98
CA PRO A 112 12.23 -12.01 2.48
C PRO A 112 12.47 -11.62 1.01
N ASP A 113 11.43 -11.75 0.17
CA ASP A 113 11.53 -11.49 -1.28
C ASP A 113 11.14 -10.06 -1.67
N ALA A 114 10.72 -9.21 -0.73
CA ALA A 114 10.14 -7.90 -1.05
C ALA A 114 11.13 -6.98 -1.80
N GLY A 115 12.44 -7.13 -1.54
CA GLY A 115 13.49 -6.39 -2.24
C GLY A 115 13.54 -6.68 -3.76
N PHE A 116 13.20 -7.90 -4.16
CA PHE A 116 13.35 -8.40 -5.54
C PHE A 116 12.06 -8.37 -6.36
N ARG A 117 10.91 -8.10 -5.71
CA ARG A 117 9.60 -8.08 -6.37
C ARG A 117 9.41 -6.82 -7.20
N VAL A 118 8.71 -6.98 -8.32
CA VAL A 118 8.30 -5.86 -9.18
C VAL A 118 7.40 -4.90 -8.40
N ILE A 119 7.65 -3.59 -8.55
CA ILE A 119 6.93 -2.53 -7.83
C ILE A 119 5.40 -2.68 -7.95
N GLY A 120 4.90 -3.04 -9.14
CA GLY A 120 3.48 -3.26 -9.36
C GLY A 120 2.87 -4.37 -8.48
N VAL A 121 3.62 -5.46 -8.25
CA VAL A 121 3.18 -6.56 -7.37
C VAL A 121 3.14 -6.10 -5.91
N LEU A 122 4.19 -5.40 -5.47
CA LEU A 122 4.25 -4.82 -4.12
C LEU A 122 3.11 -3.83 -3.87
N TYR A 123 2.78 -3.02 -4.88
CA TYR A 123 1.66 -2.07 -4.78
C TYR A 123 0.31 -2.78 -4.64
N GLN A 124 0.05 -3.83 -5.44
CA GLN A 124 -1.20 -4.60 -5.30
C GLN A 124 -1.31 -5.25 -3.92
N GLU A 125 -0.22 -5.85 -3.43
CA GLU A 125 -0.21 -6.45 -2.10
C GLU A 125 -0.45 -5.41 -1.00
N PHE A 126 0.21 -4.26 -1.09
CA PHE A 126 0.01 -3.13 -0.19
C PHE A 126 -1.43 -2.64 -0.18
N VAL A 127 -2.04 -2.44 -1.36
CA VAL A 127 -3.46 -2.04 -1.50
C VAL A 127 -4.38 -3.07 -0.83
N VAL A 128 -4.13 -4.36 -1.04
CA VAL A 128 -4.92 -5.44 -0.42
C VAL A 128 -4.81 -5.39 1.10
N ARG A 129 -3.62 -5.25 1.65
CA ARG A 129 -3.41 -5.15 3.11
C ARG A 129 -4.03 -3.88 3.69
N CYS A 130 -3.91 -2.74 3.02
CA CYS A 130 -4.60 -1.52 3.43
C CYS A 130 -6.12 -1.70 3.47
N ARG A 131 -6.71 -2.44 2.52
CA ARG A 131 -8.15 -2.74 2.52
C ARG A 131 -8.56 -3.63 3.70
N ILE A 132 -7.78 -4.66 4.01
CA ILE A 132 -8.01 -5.55 5.16
C ILE A 132 -7.95 -4.76 6.48
N GLU A 133 -7.05 -3.79 6.57
CA GLU A 133 -6.88 -2.89 7.73
C GLU A 133 -7.92 -1.75 7.80
N GLY A 134 -8.86 -1.67 6.85
CA GLY A 134 -9.87 -0.60 6.80
C GLY A 134 -9.34 0.77 6.35
N LEU A 135 -8.17 0.79 5.70
CA LEU A 135 -7.50 1.99 5.18
C LEU A 135 -7.80 2.26 3.68
N ALA A 136 -8.82 1.61 3.12
CA ALA A 136 -9.13 1.65 1.68
C ALA A 136 -9.29 3.07 1.09
N SER A 137 -9.82 4.01 1.88
CA SER A 137 -10.05 5.41 1.48
C SER A 137 -8.80 6.29 1.54
N VAL A 138 -7.70 5.78 2.08
CA VAL A 138 -6.46 6.52 2.33
C VAL A 138 -5.28 5.87 1.62
N VAL A 139 -5.54 4.90 0.73
CA VAL A 139 -4.49 4.20 -0.02
C VAL A 139 -3.80 5.21 -0.94
N PRO A 140 -2.48 5.42 -0.79
CA PRO A 140 -1.69 6.22 -1.72
C PRO A 140 -1.81 5.72 -3.15
N ASP A 141 -1.78 6.63 -4.13
CA ASP A 141 -1.64 6.24 -5.53
C ASP A 141 -0.25 5.64 -5.81
N LEU A 142 -0.06 5.10 -7.02
CA LEU A 142 1.19 4.43 -7.37
C LEU A 142 2.42 5.37 -7.25
N PRO A 143 2.40 6.62 -7.75
CA PRO A 143 3.51 7.55 -7.56
C PRO A 143 3.81 7.85 -6.08
N ALA A 144 2.80 8.06 -5.23
CA ALA A 144 3.00 8.28 -3.80
C ALA A 144 3.56 7.03 -3.12
N PHE A 145 3.04 5.85 -3.45
CA PHE A 145 3.57 4.58 -2.97
C PHE A 145 5.04 4.38 -3.34
N ARG A 146 5.45 4.73 -4.56
CA ARG A 146 6.87 4.63 -4.96
C ARG A 146 7.77 5.51 -4.12
N ARG A 147 7.38 6.78 -3.88
CA ARG A 147 8.15 7.67 -2.99
C ARG A 147 8.25 7.11 -1.58
N MET A 148 7.16 6.56 -1.05
CA MET A 148 7.15 5.90 0.26
C MET A 148 8.07 4.67 0.28
N LEU A 149 8.02 3.84 -0.76
CA LEU A 149 8.86 2.65 -0.91
C LEU A 149 10.35 2.99 -0.97
N THR A 150 10.72 4.03 -1.73
CA THR A 150 12.10 4.51 -1.83
C THR A 150 12.64 4.96 -0.48
N ARG A 151 11.85 5.73 0.28
CA ARG A 151 12.22 6.15 1.65
C ARG A 151 12.34 4.95 2.59
N ALA A 152 11.36 4.05 2.57
CA ALA A 152 11.36 2.89 3.43
C ALA A 152 12.52 1.92 3.14
N ARG A 153 12.92 1.76 1.86
CA ARG A 153 14.12 0.99 1.47
C ARG A 153 15.42 1.61 1.95
N ALA A 154 15.47 2.94 2.07
CA ALA A 154 16.57 3.64 2.72
C ALA A 154 16.51 3.57 4.27
N GLY A 155 15.47 2.92 4.82
CA GLY A 155 15.21 2.84 6.25
C GLY A 155 14.78 4.17 6.86
N LEU A 156 14.25 5.09 6.06
CA LEU A 156 13.76 6.39 6.50
C LEU A 156 12.27 6.27 6.87
N GLY A 157 11.95 6.58 8.13
CA GLY A 157 10.57 6.65 8.63
C GLY A 157 9.86 7.94 8.21
N SER A 158 8.56 8.04 8.51
CA SER A 158 7.75 9.25 8.27
C SER A 158 8.14 10.44 9.15
N ASP A 159 8.84 10.21 10.26
CA ASP A 159 9.26 11.24 11.21
C ASP A 159 10.37 12.19 10.69
N MET A 160 10.97 11.88 9.54
CA MET A 160 12.11 12.62 9.00
C MET A 160 11.71 13.77 8.05
N ALA A 161 10.41 14.09 7.97
CA ALA A 161 9.86 15.11 7.08
C ALA A 161 10.11 16.56 7.54
N GLY A 162 10.56 16.78 8.78
CA GLY A 162 10.80 18.11 9.36
C GLY A 162 12.26 18.56 9.38
N ASP A 163 13.17 17.80 8.78
CA ASP A 163 14.61 18.06 8.82
C ASP A 163 15.07 18.59 7.47
N ASP A 164 15.43 19.87 7.42
CA ASP A 164 15.84 20.57 6.19
C ASP A 164 16.93 19.81 5.44
N ALA A 165 17.82 19.12 6.15
CA ALA A 165 18.87 18.34 5.52
C ALA A 165 18.34 17.14 4.73
N TRP A 166 17.21 16.55 5.14
CA TRP A 166 16.57 15.46 4.38
C TRP A 166 15.83 15.96 3.13
N GLN A 167 15.44 17.23 3.09
CA GLN A 167 14.93 17.85 1.88
C GLN A 167 16.04 18.01 0.85
N ASP A 168 17.23 18.47 1.26
CA ASP A 168 18.40 18.59 0.39
C ASP A 168 18.83 17.23 -0.19
N VAL A 169 18.88 16.19 0.64
CA VAL A 169 19.17 14.82 0.18
C VAL A 169 18.11 14.35 -0.82
N SER A 170 16.83 14.61 -0.56
CA SER A 170 15.74 14.24 -1.47
C SER A 170 15.83 14.98 -2.82
N ALA A 171 16.22 16.26 -2.79
CA ALA A 171 16.43 17.05 -4.00
C ALA A 171 17.59 16.47 -4.84
N ARG A 172 18.72 16.12 -4.21
CA ARG A 172 19.83 15.45 -4.90
C ARG A 172 19.46 14.08 -5.45
N ALA A 173 18.73 13.29 -4.67
CA ALA A 173 18.28 11.97 -5.09
C ALA A 173 17.45 12.06 -6.38
N SER A 174 16.68 13.13 -6.57
CA SER A 174 15.85 13.32 -7.77
C SER A 174 16.63 13.42 -9.08
N LEU A 175 17.95 13.69 -9.02
CA LEU A 175 18.84 13.68 -10.18
C LEU A 175 19.15 12.25 -10.67
N LEU A 176 18.92 11.25 -9.82
CA LEU A 176 19.13 9.84 -10.14
C LEU A 176 17.84 9.19 -10.67
N PRO A 177 17.98 8.13 -11.49
CA PRO A 177 16.88 7.24 -11.83
C PRO A 177 16.18 6.68 -10.57
N GLU A 178 14.85 6.52 -10.64
CA GLU A 178 13.99 6.17 -9.50
C GLU A 178 14.44 4.90 -8.75
N ASP A 179 14.99 3.92 -9.48
CA ASP A 179 15.53 2.66 -8.93
C ASP A 179 16.81 2.85 -8.11
N MET A 180 17.58 3.91 -8.35
CA MET A 180 18.85 4.20 -7.66
C MET A 180 18.67 5.13 -6.45
N GLN A 181 17.56 5.89 -6.41
CA GLN A 181 17.29 6.86 -5.34
C GLN A 181 17.33 6.22 -3.95
N GLY A 182 16.76 5.02 -3.80
CA GLY A 182 16.73 4.31 -2.52
C GLY A 182 18.14 3.97 -2.00
N VAL A 183 19.07 3.64 -2.89
CA VAL A 183 20.45 3.35 -2.52
C VAL A 183 21.18 4.63 -2.10
N PHE A 184 21.03 5.71 -2.84
CA PHE A 184 21.63 7.00 -2.48
C PHE A 184 21.14 7.47 -1.10
N MET A 185 19.83 7.38 -0.84
CA MET A 185 19.22 7.74 0.45
C MET A 185 19.71 6.82 1.59
N MET A 186 19.93 5.53 1.33
CA MET A 186 20.53 4.60 2.30
C MET A 186 21.96 5.02 2.69
N ILE A 187 22.78 5.40 1.72
CA ILE A 187 24.15 5.88 1.96
C ILE A 187 24.12 7.22 2.70
N ALA A 188 23.23 8.15 2.31
CA ALA A 188 23.03 9.43 2.98
C ALA A 188 22.70 9.24 4.46
N ARG A 189 21.84 8.26 4.78
CA ARG A 189 21.52 7.90 6.16
C ARG A 189 22.74 7.40 6.90
N ALA A 190 23.48 6.44 6.33
CA ALA A 190 24.68 5.92 6.97
C ALA A 190 25.71 7.02 7.24
N ALA A 191 25.85 7.99 6.33
CA ALA A 191 26.74 9.12 6.49
C ALA A 191 26.27 10.11 7.56
N LYS A 192 24.96 10.41 7.61
CA LYS A 192 24.38 11.29 8.62
C LYS A 192 24.52 10.73 10.04
N GLU A 193 24.31 9.43 10.19
CA GLU A 193 24.35 8.72 11.47
C GLU A 193 25.77 8.25 11.86
N GLY A 194 26.78 8.48 10.99
CA GLY A 194 28.16 8.02 11.20
C GLY A 194 28.31 6.50 11.19
N TRP A 195 27.39 5.76 10.57
CA TRP A 195 27.43 4.31 10.46
C TRP A 195 28.46 3.84 9.43
N PRO A 196 28.95 2.59 9.55
CA PRO A 196 29.81 2.00 8.53
C PRO A 196 29.16 2.03 7.16
N CYS A 197 29.95 2.28 6.11
CA CYS A 197 29.46 2.21 4.73
C CYS A 197 28.80 0.83 4.48
N PRO A 198 27.57 0.79 3.91
CA PRO A 198 26.91 -0.45 3.55
C PRO A 198 27.78 -1.32 2.64
N SER A 199 27.71 -2.65 2.80
CA SER A 199 28.44 -3.61 1.96
C SER A 199 27.85 -3.71 0.55
N ASP A 200 28.58 -4.33 -0.38
CA ASP A 200 28.09 -4.55 -1.74
C ASP A 200 26.82 -5.42 -1.77
N ALA A 201 26.68 -6.33 -0.81
CA ALA A 201 25.48 -7.17 -0.66
C ALA A 201 24.26 -6.33 -0.24
N ALA A 202 24.43 -5.41 0.71
CA ALA A 202 23.37 -4.49 1.15
C ALA A 202 22.91 -3.56 0.03
N ILE A 203 23.87 -3.00 -0.69
CA ILE A 203 23.57 -2.14 -1.83
C ILE A 203 22.85 -2.92 -2.93
N ALA A 204 23.30 -4.15 -3.24
CA ALA A 204 22.65 -4.98 -4.24
C ALA A 204 21.19 -5.28 -3.85
N ARG A 205 20.94 -5.66 -2.59
CA ARG A 205 19.59 -5.93 -2.09
C ARG A 205 18.68 -4.71 -2.13
N ALA A 206 19.16 -3.55 -1.68
CA ALA A 206 18.42 -2.30 -1.74
C ALA A 206 18.01 -1.94 -3.18
N TYR A 207 18.88 -2.26 -4.13
CA TYR A 207 18.65 -2.10 -5.57
C TYR A 207 17.76 -3.21 -6.18
N GLY A 208 17.44 -4.27 -5.45
CA GLY A 208 16.67 -5.42 -5.94
C GLY A 208 17.48 -6.37 -6.82
N SER A 209 18.78 -6.53 -6.55
CA SER A 209 19.69 -7.41 -7.26
C SER A 209 20.50 -8.30 -6.31
N HIS A 210 20.89 -9.49 -6.75
CA HIS A 210 21.87 -10.33 -6.06
C HIS A 210 23.31 -10.12 -6.58
N SER A 211 23.51 -9.21 -7.55
CA SER A 211 24.82 -9.04 -8.19
C SER A 211 25.67 -7.97 -7.50
N LEU A 212 26.72 -8.40 -6.79
CA LEU A 212 27.71 -7.50 -6.17
C LEU A 212 28.36 -6.56 -7.21
N ARG A 213 28.65 -7.07 -8.41
CA ARG A 213 29.17 -6.27 -9.52
C ARG A 213 28.19 -5.19 -9.98
N ARG A 214 26.88 -5.41 -9.85
CA ARG A 214 25.86 -4.40 -10.15
C ARG A 214 25.85 -3.32 -9.07
N ALA A 215 26.01 -3.69 -7.79
CA ALA A 215 26.19 -2.72 -6.70
C ALA A 215 27.42 -1.81 -6.90
N ARG A 216 28.58 -2.39 -7.24
CA ARG A 216 29.79 -1.61 -7.53
C ARG A 216 29.60 -0.61 -8.67
N ARG A 217 29.01 -1.06 -9.79
CA ARG A 217 28.71 -0.18 -10.93
C ARG A 217 27.72 0.92 -10.59
N LEU A 218 26.76 0.63 -9.72
CA LEU A 218 25.82 1.62 -9.23
C LEU A 218 26.53 2.72 -8.42
N LEU A 219 27.46 2.35 -7.53
CA LEU A 219 28.29 3.33 -6.82
C LEU A 219 29.13 4.17 -7.79
N THR A 220 29.79 3.54 -8.77
CA THR A 220 30.55 4.26 -9.81
C THR A 220 29.67 5.23 -10.58
N TYR A 221 28.45 4.82 -10.96
CA TYR A 221 27.52 5.70 -11.66
C TYR A 221 27.11 6.90 -10.80
N ILE A 222 26.78 6.69 -9.53
CA ILE A 222 26.38 7.79 -8.61
C ILE A 222 27.56 8.75 -8.38
N GLU A 223 28.79 8.23 -8.34
CA GLU A 223 30.02 9.02 -8.28
C GLU A 223 30.27 9.83 -9.56
N GLU A 224 30.06 9.23 -10.75
CA GLU A 224 30.12 9.92 -12.04
C GLU A 224 29.07 11.05 -12.16
N GLN A 225 27.91 10.90 -11.52
CA GLN A 225 26.91 11.98 -11.41
C GLN A 225 27.31 13.09 -10.43
N GLY A 226 28.46 12.97 -9.74
CA GLY A 226 28.98 13.97 -8.81
C GLY A 226 28.22 14.04 -7.49
N LEU A 227 27.48 12.99 -7.11
CA LEU A 227 26.68 12.99 -5.88
C LEU A 227 27.42 12.40 -4.68
N ILE A 228 28.36 11.49 -4.93
CA ILE A 228 29.18 10.84 -3.91
C ILE A 228 30.63 10.79 -4.34
N VAL A 229 31.53 10.61 -3.38
CA VAL A 229 32.93 10.24 -3.60
C VAL A 229 33.19 8.95 -2.82
N CYS A 230 33.66 7.91 -3.51
CA CYS A 230 33.99 6.63 -2.91
C CYS A 230 35.49 6.50 -2.70
N GLN A 231 35.91 6.26 -1.46
CA GLN A 231 37.31 6.08 -1.09
C GLN A 231 37.51 4.75 -0.36
N LEU A 232 38.67 4.13 -0.55
CA LEU A 232 39.12 2.99 0.24
C LEU A 232 40.24 3.45 1.17
N ASP A 233 40.15 3.07 2.44
CA ASP A 233 41.24 3.27 3.39
C ASP A 233 42.37 2.26 3.15
N GLY A 234 43.49 2.41 3.87
CA GLY A 234 44.64 1.50 3.77
C GLY A 234 44.35 0.06 4.23
N LEU A 235 43.19 -0.19 4.84
CA LEU A 235 42.71 -1.51 5.26
C LEU A 235 41.65 -2.07 4.30
N GLY A 236 41.38 -1.39 3.18
CA GLY A 236 40.39 -1.81 2.17
C GLY A 236 38.94 -1.55 2.58
N ARG A 237 38.69 -0.76 3.63
CA ARG A 237 37.34 -0.35 4.06
C ARG A 237 36.90 0.86 3.24
N ARG A 238 35.64 0.84 2.80
CA ARG A 238 35.03 1.91 2.03
C ARG A 238 34.49 3.01 2.92
N VAL A 239 34.81 4.23 2.55
CA VAL A 239 34.23 5.48 3.05
C VAL A 239 33.56 6.17 1.88
N VAL A 240 32.29 6.56 2.04
CA VAL A 240 31.54 7.32 1.05
C VAL A 240 31.23 8.70 1.60
N THR A 241 31.63 9.72 0.86
CA THR A 241 31.36 11.13 1.18
C THR A 241 30.27 11.65 0.25
N LEU A 242 29.24 12.32 0.78
CA LEU A 242 28.21 12.96 -0.02
C LEU A 242 28.67 14.37 -0.42
N VAL A 243 28.65 14.62 -1.72
CA VAL A 243 29.07 15.90 -2.30
C VAL A 243 28.10 17.00 -1.89
N GLU A 244 28.64 18.18 -1.54
CA GLU A 244 27.94 19.39 -1.04
C GLU A 244 27.17 19.24 0.29
N LEU A 245 26.83 18.03 0.73
CA LEU A 245 26.28 17.76 2.08
C LEU A 245 27.36 17.67 3.16
N ALA A 246 28.62 17.42 2.76
CA ALA A 246 29.78 17.23 3.63
C ALA A 246 29.61 16.12 4.70
N TRP A 247 28.72 15.16 4.46
CA TRP A 247 28.56 13.97 5.30
C TRP A 247 29.41 12.83 4.78
N ALA A 248 29.99 12.03 5.69
CA ALA A 248 30.77 10.86 5.35
C ALA A 248 30.38 9.67 6.22
N THR A 249 30.28 8.49 5.61
CA THR A 249 30.09 7.23 6.34
C THR A 249 31.35 6.89 7.15
N ALA A 250 31.21 6.12 8.23
CA ALA A 250 32.37 5.46 8.82
C ALA A 250 32.95 4.40 7.87
N PRO A 251 34.24 4.01 8.01
CA PRO A 251 34.84 2.96 7.19
C PRO A 251 34.11 1.63 7.35
N GLY A 252 33.55 1.09 6.26
CA GLY A 252 32.83 -0.19 6.23
C GLY A 252 33.48 -1.19 5.29
N ASP A 253 33.42 -2.50 5.58
CA ASP A 253 33.94 -3.53 4.69
C ASP A 253 32.99 -3.75 3.49
N PRO A 254 33.45 -3.52 2.24
CA PRO A 254 32.65 -3.76 1.05
C PRO A 254 32.17 -5.20 0.89
N ASN A 255 32.91 -6.17 1.43
CA ASN A 255 32.66 -7.60 1.27
C ASN A 255 31.97 -8.22 2.48
N ALA A 256 31.60 -7.44 3.49
CA ALA A 256 30.89 -7.97 4.65
C ALA A 256 29.58 -8.64 4.21
N GLU A 257 29.43 -9.91 4.58
CA GLU A 257 28.12 -10.57 4.59
C GLU A 257 27.27 -9.84 5.63
N GLU A 258 26.08 -9.39 5.24
CA GLU A 258 25.17 -8.81 6.24
C GLU A 258 24.91 -9.88 7.29
N ALA A 259 25.34 -9.63 8.53
CA ALA A 259 24.73 -10.26 9.67
C ALA A 259 23.22 -10.07 9.52
N GLU A 260 22.45 -11.16 9.64
CA GLU A 260 21.00 -11.12 9.73
C GLU A 260 20.62 -10.14 10.85
N GLN A 261 20.40 -8.87 10.52
CA GLN A 261 19.78 -7.89 11.41
C GLN A 261 18.26 -8.15 11.42
N GLY A 262 17.89 -9.39 11.73
CA GLY A 262 16.59 -9.73 12.28
C GLY A 262 16.75 -9.80 13.79
N SER A 263 15.88 -9.10 14.51
CA SER A 263 15.79 -9.10 15.98
C SER A 263 16.78 -8.20 16.72
N LEU A 264 16.49 -6.89 16.76
CA LEU A 264 16.63 -6.05 17.97
C LEU A 264 16.06 -4.65 17.72
N ALA A 265 14.74 -4.54 17.74
CA ALA A 265 14.01 -3.38 18.22
C ALA A 265 12.55 -3.79 18.42
N VAL A 266 12.19 -4.01 19.68
CA VAL A 266 10.81 -4.05 20.19
C VAL A 266 10.14 -2.71 19.93
#